data_AF-A0A4R5YH92-F1
#
_entry.id   AF-A0A4R5YH92-F1
#
_cell.length_a   1.000
_cell.length_b   1.000
_cell.length_c   1.000
_cell.angle_alpha   90.00
_cell.angle_beta   90.00
_cell.angle_gamma   90.00
#
_symmetry.space_group_name_H-M   'P 1'
#
loop_
_entity.id
_entity.type
_entity.pdbx_description
1 polymer ?
#
loop_
_entity_poly.entity_id
_entity_poly.type
_entity_poly.pdbx_seq_one_letter_code
_entity_poly.pdbx_strand_id
1 'polypeptide(L)'
;MEAAQAQSRMPHEDRSSYSQLLREHPGDGARVDQMTQHPPLYYLITGAVAALPGTTEMAWDNIMLLIRGIGAVFAVPLVWLAWAAVGTLLRSRKAGLIAAVAVFAVPQLAQTMGVVTNDSLAILLAWTTTWLAVRVLRGDRRFVTIILLGTAFGVAALTKGTTLPLGALVAIVPFVGSALPSIGRRWRDAALVVAVATLVGGWWWARNLILFGRLQPDGIGLEASAPPNVPDPSLGHYIDEVWNTTPTTFWGWFGRVNVPLPELVVDFLTISCVILLAAGLVIRRDNRASAFALLLPVAGGVVLFIGTSWAAYDTTGDVRGLHGRYFFTLMLALLGLGAIATTNVARDLVARRALAACITGLASLLAIGGLVMAFIGFYADNTYGQWRSGLRLWLGSFSPMPSWFTIVVPVAFVAVFLTGVIATWVHKRRSAGSLQAQTSP
;
A
#
# COMPACT_ATOMS: atom_id res chain seq x y z
N MET A 1 -4.21 16.01 -21.84
CA MET A 1 -3.28 14.87 -21.55
C MET A 1 -2.14 14.80 -22.56
N GLU A 2 -2.43 14.84 -23.86
CA GLU A 2 -1.42 14.88 -24.94
C GLU A 2 -0.52 16.13 -24.83
N ALA A 3 -1.12 17.29 -24.55
CA ALA A 3 -0.37 18.51 -24.27
C ALA A 3 0.64 18.34 -23.10
N ALA A 4 0.23 17.70 -22.00
CA ALA A 4 1.14 17.43 -20.87
C ALA A 4 2.26 16.44 -21.23
N GLN A 5 2.01 15.48 -22.14
CA GLN A 5 3.05 14.56 -22.63
C GLN A 5 4.06 15.26 -23.56
N ALA A 6 3.62 16.24 -24.34
CA ALA A 6 4.52 17.08 -25.12
C ALA A 6 5.42 17.91 -24.19
N GLN A 7 4.83 18.50 -23.15
CA GLN A 7 5.54 19.31 -22.15
C GLN A 7 6.57 18.50 -21.34
N SER A 8 6.34 17.21 -21.09
CA SER A 8 7.31 16.36 -20.38
C SER A 8 8.59 16.07 -21.16
N ARG A 9 8.64 16.42 -22.46
CA ARG A 9 9.85 16.26 -23.30
C ARG A 9 10.69 17.55 -23.36
N MET A 10 10.15 18.66 -22.88
CA MET A 10 10.82 19.96 -22.85
C MET A 10 11.68 20.10 -21.58
N PRO A 11 12.77 20.89 -21.61
CA PRO A 11 13.47 21.32 -20.41
C PRO A 11 12.50 21.93 -19.38
N HIS A 12 12.78 21.77 -18.09
CA HIS A 12 11.87 22.22 -17.02
C HIS A 12 11.55 23.72 -17.11
N GLU A 13 12.55 24.54 -17.44
CA GLU A 13 12.45 26.00 -17.57
C GLU A 13 11.53 26.47 -18.71
N ASP A 14 11.29 25.60 -19.70
CA ASP A 14 10.45 25.90 -20.86
C ASP A 14 9.00 25.41 -20.71
N ARG A 15 8.65 24.81 -19.57
CA ARG A 15 7.32 24.22 -19.36
C ARG A 15 6.26 25.28 -19.10
N SER A 16 5.14 25.14 -19.80
CA SER A 16 3.96 25.98 -19.59
C SER A 16 3.39 25.82 -18.17
N SER A 17 2.85 26.91 -17.65
CA SER A 17 2.04 26.87 -16.43
C SER A 17 0.76 26.07 -16.66
N TYR A 18 0.15 25.62 -15.57
CA TYR A 18 -1.15 24.94 -15.66
C TYR A 18 -2.26 25.86 -16.19
N SER A 19 -2.28 27.13 -15.77
CA SER A 19 -3.22 28.14 -16.28
C SER A 19 -3.03 28.40 -17.77
N GLN A 20 -1.79 28.39 -18.27
CA GLN A 20 -1.50 28.49 -19.70
C GLN A 20 -2.02 27.27 -20.47
N LEU A 21 -1.73 26.05 -20.01
CA LEU A 21 -2.21 24.84 -20.67
C LEU A 21 -3.74 24.75 -20.71
N LEU A 22 -4.42 25.20 -19.65
CA LEU A 22 -5.88 25.26 -19.63
C LEU A 22 -6.46 26.29 -20.62
N ARG A 23 -5.76 27.42 -20.83
CA ARG A 23 -6.14 28.43 -21.82
C ARG A 23 -5.89 27.97 -23.26
N GLU A 24 -4.79 27.26 -23.49
CA GLU A 24 -4.42 26.72 -24.81
C GLU A 24 -5.28 25.52 -25.21
N HIS A 25 -5.74 24.75 -24.23
CA HIS A 25 -6.56 23.55 -24.43
C HIS A 25 -7.80 23.56 -23.52
N PRO A 26 -8.76 24.48 -23.76
CA PRO A 26 -9.96 24.58 -22.94
C PRO A 26 -10.94 23.44 -23.23
N GLY A 27 -11.82 23.17 -22.26
CA GLY A 27 -12.88 22.16 -22.38
C GLY A 27 -12.50 20.78 -21.86
N ASP A 28 -13.47 19.88 -21.90
CA ASP A 28 -13.28 18.50 -21.47
C ASP A 28 -12.53 17.69 -22.53
N GLY A 29 -11.58 16.87 -22.08
CA GLY A 29 -10.90 15.94 -22.99
C GLY A 29 -11.83 14.82 -23.46
N ALA A 30 -11.52 14.22 -24.62
CA ALA A 30 -12.29 13.08 -25.16
C ALA A 30 -12.25 11.81 -24.27
N ARG A 31 -11.48 11.80 -23.18
CA ARG A 31 -11.40 10.67 -22.24
C ARG A 31 -12.37 10.87 -21.09
N VAL A 32 -13.22 9.88 -20.87
CA VAL A 32 -14.06 9.80 -19.68
C VAL A 32 -13.19 9.65 -18.44
N ASP A 33 -13.41 10.50 -17.44
CA ASP A 33 -12.74 10.35 -16.14
C ASP A 33 -13.41 9.23 -15.33
N GLN A 34 -12.85 8.04 -15.45
CA GLN A 34 -13.26 6.87 -14.70
C GLN A 34 -13.09 7.01 -13.18
N MET A 35 -12.34 8.00 -12.70
CA MET A 35 -12.11 8.20 -11.27
C MET A 35 -13.36 8.74 -10.56
N THR A 36 -14.33 9.28 -11.30
CA THR A 36 -15.64 9.74 -10.79
C THR A 36 -16.44 8.66 -10.08
N GLN A 37 -16.15 7.38 -10.34
CA GLN A 37 -16.77 6.25 -9.65
C GLN A 37 -16.33 6.09 -8.19
N HIS A 38 -15.27 6.77 -7.77
CA HIS A 38 -14.70 6.62 -6.43
C HIS A 38 -15.28 7.63 -5.43
N PRO A 39 -15.26 7.29 -4.13
CA PRO A 39 -15.58 8.25 -3.08
C PRO A 39 -14.75 9.55 -3.15
N PRO A 40 -15.31 10.70 -2.73
CA PRO A 40 -14.77 12.00 -3.11
C PRO A 40 -13.58 12.50 -2.27
N LEU A 41 -13.28 11.90 -1.10
CA LEU A 41 -12.42 12.54 -0.10
C LEU A 41 -11.02 12.88 -0.61
N TYR A 42 -10.37 11.95 -1.31
CA TYR A 42 -9.02 12.20 -1.85
C TYR A 42 -9.04 13.36 -2.85
N TYR A 43 -10.02 13.37 -3.75
CA TYR A 43 -10.16 14.38 -4.81
C TYR A 43 -10.53 15.75 -4.24
N LEU A 44 -11.33 15.80 -3.16
CA LEU A 44 -11.59 17.05 -2.44
C LEU A 44 -10.30 17.61 -1.82
N ILE A 45 -9.47 16.78 -1.22
CA ILE A 45 -8.19 17.22 -0.62
C ILE A 45 -7.23 17.72 -1.71
N THR A 46 -6.99 16.92 -2.75
CA THR A 46 -6.05 17.31 -3.81
C THR A 46 -6.58 18.46 -4.66
N GLY A 47 -7.88 18.52 -4.91
CA GLY A 47 -8.55 19.62 -5.58
C GLY A 47 -8.47 20.93 -4.78
N ALA A 48 -8.67 20.87 -3.45
CA ALA A 48 -8.51 22.04 -2.59
C ALA A 48 -7.06 22.56 -2.60
N VAL A 49 -6.07 21.68 -2.57
CA VAL A 49 -4.65 22.07 -2.70
C VAL A 49 -4.39 22.67 -4.08
N ALA A 50 -4.91 22.06 -5.15
CA ALA A 50 -4.76 22.56 -6.51
C ALA A 50 -5.45 23.92 -6.73
N ALA A 51 -6.45 24.27 -5.91
CA ALA A 51 -7.19 25.52 -5.98
C ALA A 51 -6.61 26.66 -5.10
N LEU A 52 -5.50 26.44 -4.39
CA LEU A 52 -4.87 27.49 -3.58
C LEU A 52 -4.35 28.63 -4.47
N PRO A 53 -4.35 29.89 -4.00
CA PRO A 53 -3.84 31.01 -4.78
C PRO A 53 -2.38 30.78 -5.23
N GLY A 54 -2.13 30.97 -6.53
CA GLY A 54 -0.80 30.86 -7.12
C GLY A 54 -0.38 29.44 -7.53
N THR A 55 -1.11 28.39 -7.18
CA THR A 55 -0.79 27.02 -7.65
C THR A 55 -1.00 26.88 -9.14
N THR A 56 -2.04 27.48 -9.72
CA THR A 56 -2.33 27.41 -11.16
C THR A 56 -1.26 28.08 -12.03
N GLU A 57 -0.51 29.01 -11.47
CA GLU A 57 0.59 29.71 -12.16
C GLU A 57 1.91 28.94 -12.11
N MET A 58 2.00 27.89 -11.29
CA MET A 58 3.15 27.00 -11.31
C MET A 58 3.21 26.22 -12.63
N ALA A 59 4.43 25.86 -13.03
CA ALA A 59 4.65 24.86 -14.08
C ALA A 59 3.84 23.59 -13.78
N TRP A 60 3.25 22.98 -14.82
CA TRP A 60 2.31 21.88 -14.64
C TRP A 60 2.89 20.70 -13.84
N ASP A 61 4.17 20.42 -14.03
CA ASP A 61 4.92 19.34 -13.38
C ASP A 61 5.18 19.63 -11.90
N ASN A 62 5.37 20.89 -11.53
CA ASN A 62 5.50 21.35 -10.13
C ASN A 62 4.20 21.17 -9.36
N ILE A 63 3.05 21.46 -9.96
CA ILE A 63 1.74 21.18 -9.34
C ILE A 63 1.57 19.67 -9.15
N MET A 64 1.93 18.89 -10.17
CA MET A 64 1.87 17.43 -10.06
C MET A 64 2.83 16.91 -8.98
N LEU A 65 4.02 17.51 -8.82
CA LEU A 65 4.93 17.18 -7.72
C LEU A 65 4.34 17.56 -6.36
N LEU A 66 3.71 18.71 -6.23
CA LEU A 66 3.00 19.12 -5.00
C LEU A 66 1.93 18.09 -4.62
N ILE A 67 1.11 17.66 -5.58
CA ILE A 67 0.06 16.65 -5.36
C ILE A 67 0.68 15.28 -5.01
N ARG A 68 1.79 14.88 -5.66
CA ARG A 68 2.56 13.68 -5.27
C ARG A 68 3.12 13.80 -3.85
N GLY A 69 3.53 15.00 -3.45
CA GLY A 69 4.01 15.33 -2.11
C GLY A 69 2.96 15.03 -1.03
N ILE A 70 1.68 15.22 -1.31
CA ILE A 70 0.58 14.82 -0.42
C ILE A 70 0.61 13.31 -0.16
N GLY A 71 0.76 12.51 -1.21
CA GLY A 71 0.92 11.05 -1.09
C GLY A 71 2.15 10.66 -0.27
N ALA A 72 3.27 11.36 -0.47
CA ALA A 72 4.48 11.17 0.32
C ALA A 72 4.26 11.51 1.82
N VAL A 73 3.53 12.58 2.13
CA VAL A 73 3.14 12.93 3.51
C VAL A 73 2.28 11.83 4.13
N PHE A 74 1.33 11.26 3.38
CA PHE A 74 0.53 10.13 3.84
C PHE A 74 1.36 8.86 4.10
N ALA A 75 2.52 8.71 3.46
CA ALA A 75 3.42 7.58 3.68
C ALA A 75 4.21 7.67 4.99
N VAL A 76 4.49 8.88 5.49
CA VAL A 76 5.30 9.11 6.70
C VAL A 76 4.86 8.27 7.90
N PRO A 77 3.57 8.23 8.30
CA PRO A 77 3.13 7.47 9.47
C PRO A 77 3.10 5.95 9.24
N LEU A 78 3.23 5.42 8.02
CA LEU A 78 3.08 3.99 7.74
C LEU A 78 4.11 3.14 8.51
N VAL A 79 5.36 3.59 8.54
CA VAL A 79 6.43 2.90 9.28
C VAL A 79 6.13 2.86 10.78
N TRP A 80 5.62 3.96 11.34
CA TRP A 80 5.20 4.02 12.73
C TRP A 80 3.97 3.15 13.01
N LEU A 81 2.98 3.13 12.11
CA LEU A 81 1.80 2.27 12.22
C LEU A 81 2.17 0.78 12.21
N ALA A 82 3.09 0.37 11.34
CA ALA A 82 3.64 -0.98 11.32
C ALA A 82 4.32 -1.35 12.64
N TRP A 83 5.20 -0.46 13.12
CA TRP A 83 5.87 -0.62 14.41
C TRP A 83 4.88 -0.73 15.58
N ALA A 84 3.93 0.20 15.66
CA ALA A 84 2.98 0.31 16.76
C ALA A 84 1.98 -0.85 16.76
N ALA A 85 1.45 -1.24 15.60
CA ALA A 85 0.50 -2.34 15.49
C ALA A 85 1.15 -3.67 15.85
N VAL A 86 2.26 -4.05 15.21
CA VAL A 86 2.92 -5.33 15.50
C VAL A 86 3.51 -5.36 16.91
N GLY A 87 4.09 -4.25 17.38
CA GLY A 87 4.58 -4.11 18.74
C GLY A 87 3.48 -4.31 19.79
N THR A 88 2.28 -3.77 19.55
CA THR A 88 1.10 -3.94 20.41
C THR A 88 0.56 -5.37 20.33
N LEU A 89 0.41 -5.89 19.12
CA LEU A 89 -0.13 -7.22 18.82
C LEU A 89 0.64 -8.31 19.56
N LEU A 90 1.97 -8.29 19.43
CA LEU A 90 2.88 -9.29 20.00
C LEU A 90 3.46 -8.89 21.37
N ARG A 91 3.12 -7.70 21.89
CA ARG A 91 3.72 -7.12 23.11
C ARG A 91 5.26 -7.14 23.08
N SER A 92 5.84 -6.83 21.91
CA SER A 92 7.28 -6.92 21.68
C SER A 92 7.79 -5.76 20.84
N ARG A 93 8.60 -4.88 21.46
CA ARG A 93 9.24 -3.75 20.76
C ARG A 93 10.12 -4.21 19.59
N LYS A 94 10.80 -5.35 19.74
CA LYS A 94 11.66 -5.92 18.69
C LYS A 94 10.84 -6.35 17.48
N ALA A 95 9.70 -7.01 17.70
CA ALA A 95 8.81 -7.39 16.60
C ALA A 95 8.26 -6.16 15.86
N GLY A 96 7.89 -5.11 16.60
CA GLY A 96 7.52 -3.82 16.01
C GLY A 96 8.63 -3.24 15.13
N LEU A 97 9.90 -3.25 15.58
CA LEU A 97 11.01 -2.74 14.77
C LEU A 97 11.20 -3.53 13.47
N ILE A 98 11.08 -4.86 13.52
CA ILE A 98 11.16 -5.70 12.31
C ILE A 98 10.00 -5.40 11.36
N ALA A 99 8.79 -5.21 11.87
CA ALA A 99 7.64 -4.83 11.04
C ALA A 99 7.81 -3.46 10.38
N ALA A 100 8.39 -2.49 11.09
CA ALA A 100 8.72 -1.17 10.57
C ALA A 100 9.67 -1.26 9.36
N VAL A 101 10.69 -2.11 9.46
CA VAL A 101 11.65 -2.35 8.37
C VAL A 101 11.00 -3.14 7.24
N ALA A 102 10.13 -4.11 7.54
CA ALA A 102 9.46 -4.94 6.55
C ALA A 102 8.55 -4.14 5.59
N VAL A 103 8.11 -2.92 5.96
CA VAL A 103 7.42 -2.00 5.04
C VAL A 103 8.26 -1.73 3.78
N PHE A 104 9.58 -1.64 3.92
CA PHE A 104 10.50 -1.38 2.81
C PHE A 104 10.76 -2.61 1.92
N ALA A 105 10.28 -3.79 2.30
CA ALA A 105 10.36 -4.99 1.46
C ALA A 105 9.42 -4.96 0.25
N VAL A 106 8.55 -3.95 0.14
CA VAL A 106 7.59 -3.84 -0.96
C VAL A 106 7.84 -2.53 -1.73
N PRO A 107 8.77 -2.51 -2.70
CA PRO A 107 9.09 -1.32 -3.49
C PRO A 107 7.89 -0.66 -4.17
N GLN A 108 6.93 -1.47 -4.62
CA GLN A 108 5.69 -0.97 -5.23
C GLN A 108 4.86 -0.10 -4.29
N LEU A 109 4.92 -0.32 -2.98
CA LEU A 109 4.24 0.52 -1.99
C LEU A 109 4.80 1.94 -2.07
N ALA A 110 6.13 2.10 -2.05
CA ALA A 110 6.79 3.39 -2.13
C ALA A 110 6.43 4.13 -3.43
N GLN A 111 6.44 3.42 -4.57
CA GLN A 111 6.03 4.01 -5.83
C GLN A 111 4.55 4.43 -5.84
N THR A 112 3.67 3.60 -5.27
CA THR A 112 2.23 3.88 -5.18
C THR A 112 1.95 5.11 -4.32
N MET A 113 2.69 5.27 -3.22
CA MET A 113 2.60 6.46 -2.38
C MET A 113 3.19 7.72 -3.05
N GLY A 114 4.12 7.56 -3.99
CA GLY A 114 4.80 8.66 -4.69
C GLY A 114 4.12 9.12 -5.99
N VAL A 115 3.00 8.50 -6.40
CA VAL A 115 2.21 8.92 -7.56
C VAL A 115 0.90 9.59 -7.13
N VAL A 116 0.29 10.35 -8.03
CA VAL A 116 -1.04 10.92 -7.81
C VAL A 116 -2.08 9.79 -7.89
N THR A 117 -2.51 9.30 -6.73
CA THR A 117 -3.51 8.23 -6.61
C THR A 117 -4.29 8.33 -5.29
N ASN A 118 -5.59 8.01 -5.34
CA ASN A 118 -6.43 7.85 -4.16
C ASN A 118 -6.01 6.67 -3.26
N ASP A 119 -5.20 5.74 -3.78
CA ASP A 119 -4.63 4.65 -2.98
C ASP A 119 -3.80 5.18 -1.80
N SER A 120 -3.09 6.30 -1.98
CA SER A 120 -2.21 6.84 -0.95
C SER A 120 -2.95 7.16 0.36
N LEU A 121 -4.07 7.87 0.26
CA LEU A 121 -4.93 8.18 1.41
C LEU A 121 -5.66 6.92 1.92
N ALA A 122 -6.13 6.06 1.01
CA ALA A 122 -6.80 4.81 1.37
C ALA A 122 -5.89 3.90 2.21
N ILE A 123 -4.61 3.75 1.83
CA ILE A 123 -3.62 2.95 2.54
C ILE A 123 -3.39 3.51 3.95
N LEU A 124 -3.17 4.82 4.09
CA LEU A 124 -2.99 5.47 5.38
C LEU A 124 -4.16 5.19 6.35
N LEU A 125 -5.39 5.43 5.88
CA LEU A 125 -6.58 5.28 6.72
C LEU A 125 -6.88 3.81 7.01
N ALA A 126 -6.62 2.91 6.07
CA ALA A 126 -6.74 1.47 6.25
C ALA A 126 -5.73 0.92 7.28
N TRP A 127 -4.49 1.40 7.26
CA TRP A 127 -3.47 1.05 8.26
C TRP A 127 -3.80 1.65 9.62
N THR A 128 -4.31 2.88 9.66
CA THR A 128 -4.79 3.50 10.91
C THR A 128 -5.94 2.69 11.52
N THR A 129 -6.90 2.27 10.69
CA THR A 129 -8.02 1.40 11.08
C THR A 129 -7.51 0.07 11.64
N THR A 130 -6.57 -0.58 10.95
CA THR A 130 -5.99 -1.86 11.38
C THR A 130 -5.20 -1.71 12.70
N TRP A 131 -4.45 -0.62 12.87
CA TRP A 131 -3.75 -0.33 14.13
C TRP A 131 -4.71 -0.14 15.31
N LEU A 132 -5.78 0.64 15.13
CA LEU A 132 -6.83 0.82 16.15
C LEU A 132 -7.54 -0.50 16.46
N ALA A 133 -7.85 -1.31 15.43
CA ALA A 133 -8.41 -2.64 15.59
C ALA A 133 -7.48 -3.55 16.42
N VAL A 134 -6.16 -3.51 16.17
CA VAL A 134 -5.17 -4.23 16.98
C VAL A 134 -5.17 -3.76 18.44
N ARG A 135 -5.33 -2.47 18.72
CA ARG A 135 -5.47 -1.98 20.10
C ARG A 135 -6.71 -2.57 20.79
N VAL A 136 -7.84 -2.60 20.09
CA VAL A 136 -9.10 -3.22 20.58
C VAL A 136 -8.92 -4.71 20.83
N LEU A 137 -8.25 -5.43 19.91
CA LEU A 137 -7.90 -6.85 20.05
C LEU A 137 -7.02 -7.11 21.28
N ARG A 138 -6.20 -6.14 21.69
CA ARG A 138 -5.33 -6.25 22.86
C ARG A 138 -5.94 -5.67 24.14
N GLY A 139 -7.23 -5.28 24.10
CA GLY A 139 -8.02 -4.90 25.27
C GLY A 139 -8.25 -3.39 25.44
N ASP A 140 -7.78 -2.53 24.54
CA ASP A 140 -8.08 -1.09 24.60
C ASP A 140 -9.52 -0.83 24.15
N ARG A 141 -10.45 -0.91 25.11
CA ARG A 141 -11.91 -0.74 24.93
C ARG A 141 -12.40 0.61 25.44
N ARG A 142 -11.53 1.63 25.46
CA ARG A 142 -11.91 3.00 25.84
C ARG A 142 -12.89 3.56 24.81
N PHE A 143 -13.86 4.34 25.25
CA PHE A 143 -14.87 4.95 24.36
C PHE A 143 -14.21 5.68 23.19
N VAL A 144 -13.18 6.48 23.46
CA VAL A 144 -12.41 7.20 22.43
C VAL A 144 -11.79 6.24 21.40
N THR A 145 -11.23 5.11 21.81
CA THR A 145 -10.63 4.12 20.89
C THR A 145 -11.68 3.53 19.94
N ILE A 146 -12.88 3.25 20.47
CA ILE A 146 -14.01 2.70 19.71
C ILE A 146 -14.55 3.74 18.71
N ILE A 147 -14.72 4.99 19.13
CA ILE A 147 -15.10 6.10 18.24
C ILE A 147 -14.04 6.28 17.14
N LEU A 148 -12.76 6.39 17.51
CA LEU A 148 -11.67 6.56 16.55
C LEU A 148 -11.58 5.40 15.55
N LEU A 149 -11.86 4.16 15.97
CA LEU A 149 -11.90 3.01 15.07
C LEU A 149 -13.01 3.15 14.03
N GLY A 150 -14.22 3.49 14.46
CA GLY A 150 -15.35 3.72 13.56
C GLY A 150 -15.11 4.91 12.63
N THR A 151 -14.58 6.02 13.15
CA THR A 151 -14.23 7.20 12.36
C THR A 151 -13.15 6.88 11.35
N ALA A 152 -12.03 6.26 11.74
CA ALA A 152 -10.94 5.93 10.83
C ALA A 152 -11.42 5.03 9.67
N PHE A 153 -12.25 4.02 9.97
CA PHE A 153 -12.83 3.17 8.94
C PHE A 153 -13.83 3.91 8.05
N GLY A 154 -14.72 4.73 8.63
CA GLY A 154 -15.67 5.54 7.87
C GLY A 154 -14.95 6.51 6.92
N VAL A 155 -13.92 7.20 7.38
CA VAL A 155 -13.09 8.08 6.52
C VAL A 155 -12.36 7.25 5.45
N ALA A 156 -11.86 6.05 5.77
CA ALA A 156 -11.25 5.14 4.78
C ALA A 156 -12.26 4.68 3.71
N ALA A 157 -13.52 4.47 4.10
CA ALA A 157 -14.58 4.13 3.16
C ALA A 157 -14.92 5.30 2.22
N LEU A 158 -14.65 6.54 2.64
CA LEU A 158 -14.77 7.74 1.78
C LEU A 158 -13.60 7.96 0.82
N THR A 159 -12.67 7.01 0.69
CA THR A 159 -11.57 7.11 -0.28
C THR A 159 -11.66 6.13 -1.44
N LYS A 160 -11.90 4.85 -1.15
CA LYS A 160 -11.80 3.78 -2.16
C LYS A 160 -12.46 2.49 -1.67
N GLY A 161 -13.06 1.72 -2.59
CA GLY A 161 -13.68 0.43 -2.28
C GLY A 161 -12.72 -0.63 -1.75
N THR A 162 -11.41 -0.51 -2.03
CA THR A 162 -10.37 -1.43 -1.52
C THR A 162 -10.21 -1.39 -0.01
N THR A 163 -10.84 -0.44 0.70
CA THR A 163 -10.85 -0.40 2.16
C THR A 163 -12.01 -1.19 2.76
N LEU A 164 -13.09 -1.46 2.01
CA LEU A 164 -14.30 -2.13 2.48
C LEU A 164 -14.09 -3.51 3.13
N PRO A 165 -13.14 -4.37 2.69
CA PRO A 165 -12.89 -5.62 3.38
C PRO A 165 -12.53 -5.46 4.87
N LEU A 166 -11.96 -4.30 5.26
CA LEU A 166 -11.69 -3.99 6.68
C LEU A 166 -12.97 -3.86 7.52
N GLY A 167 -14.13 -3.66 6.92
CA GLY A 167 -15.41 -3.68 7.63
C GLY A 167 -15.61 -4.96 8.42
N ALA A 168 -15.15 -6.10 7.89
CA ALA A 168 -15.19 -7.39 8.59
C ALA A 168 -14.30 -7.40 9.84
N LEU A 169 -13.08 -6.82 9.76
CA LEU A 169 -12.20 -6.64 10.91
C LEU A 169 -12.85 -5.73 11.96
N VAL A 170 -13.34 -4.58 11.52
CA VAL A 170 -13.98 -3.55 12.37
C VAL A 170 -15.19 -4.12 13.11
N ALA A 171 -15.99 -4.96 12.45
CA ALA A 171 -17.15 -5.62 13.05
C ALA A 171 -16.77 -6.75 14.02
N ILE A 172 -15.69 -7.51 13.76
CA ILE A 172 -15.33 -8.67 14.58
C ILE A 172 -14.48 -8.34 15.81
N VAL A 173 -13.64 -7.29 15.77
CA VAL A 173 -12.72 -6.97 16.88
C VAL A 173 -13.38 -6.70 18.24
N PRO A 174 -14.66 -6.25 18.36
CA PRO A 174 -15.35 -6.20 19.66
C PRO A 174 -15.62 -7.59 20.27
N PHE A 175 -15.68 -8.65 19.46
CA PHE A 175 -16.02 -10.01 19.89
C PHE A 175 -14.82 -10.92 20.08
N VAL A 176 -13.65 -10.55 19.56
CA VAL A 176 -12.42 -11.34 19.62
C VAL A 176 -11.27 -10.52 20.23
N GLY A 177 -10.23 -11.20 20.70
CA GLY A 177 -9.07 -10.56 21.34
C GLY A 177 -8.82 -11.02 22.77
N SER A 178 -7.86 -10.38 23.43
CA SER A 178 -7.53 -10.62 24.84
C SER A 178 -8.43 -9.81 25.76
N ALA A 179 -8.81 -10.38 26.91
CA ALA A 179 -9.59 -9.71 27.95
C ALA A 179 -10.96 -9.18 27.46
N LEU A 180 -11.79 -10.10 26.94
CA LEU A 180 -13.11 -9.75 26.45
C LEU A 180 -14.05 -9.31 27.59
N PRO A 181 -14.77 -8.19 27.45
CA PRO A 181 -15.72 -7.74 28.46
C PRO A 181 -17.01 -8.58 28.46
N SER A 182 -18.00 -8.20 29.28
CA SER A 182 -19.35 -8.77 29.24
C SER A 182 -19.96 -8.68 27.85
N ILE A 183 -20.83 -9.65 27.50
CA ILE A 183 -21.41 -9.75 26.16
C ILE A 183 -22.18 -8.47 25.75
N GLY A 184 -22.89 -7.84 26.69
CA GLY A 184 -23.61 -6.58 26.44
C GLY A 184 -22.68 -5.43 26.06
N ARG A 185 -21.49 -5.33 26.70
CA ARG A 185 -20.50 -4.32 26.31
C ARG A 185 -19.91 -4.59 24.92
N ARG A 186 -19.75 -5.86 24.53
CA ARG A 186 -19.28 -6.20 23.16
C ARG A 186 -20.26 -5.73 22.10
N TRP A 187 -21.55 -6.00 22.30
CA TRP A 187 -22.61 -5.54 21.40
C TRP A 187 -22.71 -4.02 21.35
N ARG A 188 -22.61 -3.34 22.50
CA ARG A 188 -22.55 -1.88 22.56
C ARG A 188 -21.37 -1.32 21.78
N ASP A 189 -20.18 -1.87 22.00
CA ASP A 189 -18.97 -1.41 21.31
C ASP A 189 -19.10 -1.68 19.80
N ALA A 190 -19.60 -2.84 19.38
CA ALA A 190 -19.84 -3.16 17.97
C ALA A 190 -20.86 -2.21 17.32
N ALA A 191 -22.02 -2.01 17.96
CA ALA A 191 -23.03 -1.08 17.48
C ALA A 191 -22.48 0.34 17.35
N LEU A 192 -21.67 0.77 18.32
CA LEU A 192 -21.06 2.10 18.30
C LEU A 192 -20.06 2.27 17.16
N VAL A 193 -19.14 1.31 16.96
CA VAL A 193 -18.17 1.37 15.85
C VAL A 193 -18.89 1.40 14.50
N VAL A 194 -19.87 0.51 14.30
CA VAL A 194 -20.63 0.43 13.04
C VAL A 194 -21.45 1.69 12.81
N ALA A 195 -22.14 2.20 13.84
CA ALA A 195 -22.90 3.44 13.72
C ALA A 195 -22.00 4.62 13.31
N VAL A 196 -20.84 4.78 13.97
CA VAL A 196 -19.90 5.85 13.63
C VAL A 196 -19.35 5.68 12.21
N ALA A 197 -18.95 4.47 11.82
CA ALA A 197 -18.45 4.22 10.47
C ALA A 197 -19.50 4.54 9.39
N THR A 198 -20.75 4.14 9.62
CA THR A 198 -21.86 4.41 8.70
C THR A 198 -22.16 5.89 8.59
N LEU A 199 -22.22 6.61 9.73
CA LEU A 199 -22.44 8.06 9.75
C LEU A 199 -21.33 8.84 9.06
N VAL A 200 -20.08 8.43 9.26
CA VAL A 200 -18.92 9.14 8.70
C VAL A 200 -18.76 8.87 7.20
N GLY A 201 -18.87 7.61 6.76
CA GLY A 201 -18.60 7.27 5.35
C GLY A 201 -19.53 6.28 4.67
N GLY A 202 -20.30 5.50 5.44
CA GLY A 202 -21.25 4.53 4.87
C GLY A 202 -22.35 5.17 4.02
N TRP A 203 -22.70 6.43 4.29
CA TRP A 203 -23.74 7.16 3.54
C TRP A 203 -23.43 7.27 2.04
N TRP A 204 -22.16 7.37 1.63
CA TRP A 204 -21.80 7.47 0.21
C TRP A 204 -22.07 6.16 -0.54
N TRP A 205 -21.76 5.03 0.11
CA TRP A 205 -22.05 3.69 -0.42
C TRP A 205 -23.54 3.40 -0.44
N ALA A 206 -24.28 3.82 0.59
CA ALA A 206 -25.73 3.74 0.63
C ALA A 206 -26.37 4.58 -0.49
N ARG A 207 -25.88 5.81 -0.71
CA ARG A 207 -26.28 6.66 -1.82
C ARG A 207 -26.08 5.95 -3.16
N ASN A 208 -24.93 5.30 -3.37
CA ASN A 208 -24.69 4.60 -4.63
C ASN A 208 -25.63 3.41 -4.85
N LEU A 209 -25.92 2.64 -3.79
CA LEU A 209 -26.91 1.57 -3.85
C LEU A 209 -28.30 2.11 -4.20
N ILE A 210 -28.71 3.23 -3.61
CA ILE A 210 -30.03 3.85 -3.85
C ILE A 210 -30.12 4.42 -5.27
N LEU A 211 -29.09 5.12 -5.73
CA LEU A 211 -29.11 5.83 -7.01
C LEU A 211 -28.78 4.94 -8.22
N PHE A 212 -27.89 3.95 -8.04
CA PHE A 212 -27.32 3.16 -9.13
C PHE A 212 -27.57 1.65 -8.99
N GLY A 213 -28.17 1.19 -7.88
CA GLY A 213 -28.37 -0.24 -7.62
C GLY A 213 -27.06 -1.02 -7.41
N ARG A 214 -25.91 -0.34 -7.31
CA ARG A 214 -24.58 -0.93 -7.20
C ARG A 214 -23.76 -0.18 -6.15
N LEU A 215 -22.93 -0.91 -5.38
CA LEU A 215 -22.02 -0.31 -4.41
C LEU A 215 -21.00 0.61 -5.09
N GLN A 216 -20.42 0.15 -6.19
CA GLN A 216 -19.49 0.91 -7.01
C GLN A 216 -19.94 0.81 -8.48
N PRO A 217 -20.52 1.88 -9.05
CA PRO A 217 -20.82 1.95 -10.48
C PRO A 217 -19.54 1.91 -11.32
N ASP A 218 -19.63 1.43 -12.56
CA ASP A 218 -18.49 1.40 -13.48
C ASP A 218 -18.26 2.79 -14.10
N GLY A 219 -17.06 3.35 -13.91
CA GLY A 219 -16.73 4.71 -14.37
C GLY A 219 -16.51 4.87 -15.89
N ILE A 220 -16.46 3.77 -16.66
CA ILE A 220 -16.23 3.79 -18.13
C ILE A 220 -17.47 3.29 -18.91
N GLY A 221 -18.48 2.73 -18.24
CA GLY A 221 -19.58 2.01 -18.89
C GLY A 221 -19.12 0.69 -19.50
N LEU A 222 -19.87 -0.38 -19.30
CA LEU A 222 -19.57 -1.71 -19.87
C LEU A 222 -19.65 -1.70 -21.41
N GLU A 223 -20.40 -0.75 -22.00
CA GLU A 223 -20.64 -0.62 -23.44
C GLU A 223 -19.40 -0.18 -24.24
N ALA A 224 -18.38 0.40 -23.60
CA ALA A 224 -17.18 0.90 -24.30
C ALA A 224 -16.14 -0.19 -24.64
N SER A 225 -16.38 -1.45 -24.28
CA SER A 225 -15.49 -2.57 -24.61
C SER A 225 -16.25 -3.71 -25.29
N ALA A 226 -16.21 -3.67 -26.64
CA ALA A 226 -16.37 -4.72 -27.65
C ALA A 226 -17.36 -5.90 -27.42
N PRO A 227 -18.25 -6.23 -28.41
CA PRO A 227 -18.98 -7.50 -28.47
C PRO A 227 -18.08 -8.73 -28.74
N PRO A 228 -18.61 -9.97 -28.58
CA PRO A 228 -17.89 -11.16 -28.18
C PRO A 228 -17.24 -11.88 -29.37
N ASN A 229 -15.95 -11.69 -29.56
CA ASN A 229 -15.14 -12.70 -30.23
C ASN A 229 -14.06 -13.17 -29.26
N VAL A 230 -14.50 -13.73 -28.13
CA VAL A 230 -13.59 -14.26 -27.13
C VAL A 230 -13.82 -15.76 -27.02
N PRO A 231 -12.80 -16.60 -27.26
CA PRO A 231 -12.87 -18.03 -26.96
C PRO A 231 -13.32 -18.26 -25.51
N ASP A 232 -13.97 -19.41 -25.27
CA ASP A 232 -14.50 -19.78 -23.95
C ASP A 232 -13.51 -19.45 -22.81
N PRO A 233 -13.93 -18.72 -21.77
CA PRO A 233 -13.09 -18.36 -20.63
C PRO A 233 -12.37 -19.59 -20.05
N SER A 234 -11.06 -19.68 -20.29
CA SER A 234 -10.23 -20.76 -19.75
C SER A 234 -9.87 -20.48 -18.29
N LEU A 235 -10.18 -21.42 -17.40
CA LEU A 235 -9.76 -21.37 -16.00
C LEU A 235 -8.23 -21.37 -15.87
N GLY A 236 -7.53 -22.12 -16.74
CA GLY A 236 -6.07 -22.16 -16.74
C GLY A 236 -5.47 -20.78 -17.06
N HIS A 237 -5.97 -20.15 -18.13
CA HIS A 237 -5.54 -18.79 -18.51
C HIS A 237 -5.81 -17.77 -17.39
N TYR A 238 -6.97 -17.85 -16.74
CA TYR A 238 -7.29 -16.97 -15.62
C TYR A 238 -6.34 -17.16 -14.44
N ILE A 239 -6.03 -18.40 -14.06
CA ILE A 239 -5.11 -18.71 -12.96
C ILE A 239 -3.70 -18.19 -13.28
N ASP A 240 -3.23 -18.40 -14.51
CA ASP A 240 -1.93 -17.92 -14.96
C ASP A 240 -1.85 -16.39 -14.89
N GLU A 241 -2.89 -15.69 -15.35
CA GLU A 241 -2.96 -14.23 -15.30
C GLU A 241 -3.03 -13.70 -13.85
N VAL A 242 -3.77 -14.37 -12.97
CA VAL A 242 -3.80 -14.05 -11.53
C VAL A 242 -2.42 -14.22 -10.90
N TRP A 243 -1.72 -15.31 -11.20
CA TRP A 243 -0.40 -15.61 -10.64
C TRP A 243 0.68 -14.68 -11.16
N ASN A 244 0.64 -14.30 -12.44
CA ASN A 244 1.65 -13.43 -13.03
C ASN A 244 1.43 -11.96 -12.67
N THR A 245 0.18 -11.49 -12.73
CA THR A 245 -0.13 -10.07 -12.59
C THR A 245 -0.25 -9.65 -11.13
N THR A 246 -0.90 -10.44 -10.26
CA THR A 246 -1.19 -9.99 -8.88
C THR A 246 0.08 -9.86 -8.03
N PRO A 247 0.97 -10.88 -7.92
CA PRO A 247 2.20 -10.79 -7.14
C PRO A 247 3.18 -9.76 -7.71
N THR A 248 3.36 -9.72 -9.03
CA THR A 248 4.28 -8.77 -9.67
C THR A 248 3.85 -7.33 -9.41
N THR A 249 2.56 -7.02 -9.57
CA THR A 249 2.01 -5.69 -9.23
C THR A 249 1.84 -5.44 -7.72
N PHE A 250 2.08 -6.43 -6.85
CA PHE A 250 2.18 -6.25 -5.40
C PHE A 250 3.63 -5.90 -5.00
N TRP A 251 4.63 -6.64 -5.48
CA TRP A 251 6.02 -6.46 -5.08
C TRP A 251 6.70 -5.30 -5.81
N GLY A 252 6.55 -5.21 -7.13
CA GLY A 252 7.19 -4.19 -7.95
C GLY A 252 6.89 -4.36 -9.43
N TRP A 253 5.95 -3.56 -9.94
CA TRP A 253 5.73 -3.36 -11.36
C TRP A 253 5.59 -1.87 -11.67
N PHE A 254 6.74 -1.25 -11.88
CA PHE A 254 6.87 0.19 -11.88
C PHE A 254 6.35 0.83 -13.19
N GLY A 255 6.00 2.12 -13.11
CA GLY A 255 5.72 2.96 -14.28
C GLY A 255 4.36 2.79 -14.93
N ARG A 256 3.33 2.36 -14.18
CA ARG A 256 2.06 1.85 -14.73
C ARG A 256 2.27 0.56 -15.51
N VAL A 257 2.83 -0.45 -14.84
CA VAL A 257 2.92 -1.79 -15.39
C VAL A 257 3.91 -1.86 -16.58
N ASN A 258 5.02 -1.11 -16.50
CA ASN A 258 6.05 -1.05 -17.55
C ASN A 258 7.36 -1.75 -17.16
N VAL A 259 7.76 -1.68 -15.90
CA VAL A 259 9.06 -2.19 -15.42
C VAL A 259 8.83 -3.17 -14.27
N PRO A 260 8.65 -4.48 -14.55
CA PRO A 260 8.46 -5.48 -13.51
C PRO A 260 9.78 -5.78 -12.79
N LEU A 261 9.68 -6.17 -11.51
CA LEU A 261 10.76 -6.89 -10.86
C LEU A 261 10.97 -8.25 -11.55
N PRO A 262 12.18 -8.84 -11.47
CA PRO A 262 12.41 -10.16 -12.03
C PRO A 262 11.45 -11.20 -11.45
N GLU A 263 10.83 -12.00 -12.31
CA GLU A 263 9.81 -13.00 -11.97
C GLU A 263 10.31 -13.95 -10.86
N LEU A 264 11.53 -14.47 -10.98
CA LEU A 264 12.14 -15.34 -9.97
C LEU A 264 12.17 -14.70 -8.56
N VAL A 265 12.39 -13.39 -8.48
CA VAL A 265 12.37 -12.65 -7.20
C VAL A 265 10.94 -12.57 -6.68
N VAL A 266 9.98 -12.22 -7.54
CA VAL A 266 8.56 -12.13 -7.20
C VAL A 266 8.02 -13.48 -6.70
N ASP A 267 8.29 -14.57 -7.41
CA ASP A 267 7.90 -15.92 -7.04
C ASP A 267 8.51 -16.36 -5.72
N PHE A 268 9.83 -16.18 -5.57
CA PHE A 268 10.52 -16.52 -4.34
C PHE A 268 9.92 -15.80 -3.13
N LEU A 269 9.65 -14.50 -3.25
CA LEU A 269 9.06 -13.70 -2.18
C LEU A 269 7.63 -14.16 -1.84
N THR A 270 6.81 -14.38 -2.88
CA THR A 270 5.41 -14.77 -2.74
C THR A 270 5.28 -16.15 -2.12
N ILE A 271 5.97 -17.14 -2.68
CA ILE A 271 5.99 -18.51 -2.18
C ILE A 271 6.52 -18.57 -0.75
N SER A 272 7.61 -17.85 -0.45
CA SER A 272 8.17 -17.79 0.92
C SER A 272 7.17 -17.21 1.91
N CYS A 273 6.44 -16.15 1.54
CA CYS A 273 5.40 -15.56 2.40
C CYS A 273 4.23 -16.53 2.62
N VAL A 274 3.75 -17.20 1.57
CA VAL A 274 2.65 -18.17 1.66
C VAL A 274 3.04 -19.36 2.54
N ILE A 275 4.23 -19.94 2.32
CA ILE A 275 4.76 -21.05 3.13
C ILE A 275 4.91 -20.62 4.60
N LEU A 276 5.49 -19.44 4.86
CA LEU A 276 5.66 -18.93 6.22
C LEU A 276 4.32 -18.75 6.93
N LEU A 277 3.33 -18.16 6.26
CA LEU A 277 1.98 -17.98 6.81
C LEU A 277 1.31 -19.32 7.08
N ALA A 278 1.33 -20.25 6.11
CA ALA A 278 0.74 -21.57 6.26
C ALA A 278 1.38 -22.35 7.41
N ALA A 279 2.71 -22.45 7.43
CA ALA A 279 3.45 -23.13 8.49
C ALA A 279 3.20 -22.47 9.86
N GLY A 280 3.31 -21.15 9.95
CA GLY A 280 3.17 -20.42 11.21
C GLY A 280 1.76 -20.44 11.80
N LEU A 281 0.72 -20.50 10.96
CA LEU A 281 -0.67 -20.61 11.41
C LEU A 281 -1.10 -22.04 11.73
N VAL A 282 -0.43 -23.07 11.16
CA VAL A 282 -0.70 -24.49 11.44
C VAL A 282 0.07 -25.00 12.66
N ILE A 283 1.38 -24.69 12.77
CA ILE A 283 2.27 -25.28 13.79
C ILE A 283 1.85 -24.88 15.22
N ARG A 284 1.42 -23.63 15.43
CA ARG A 284 0.98 -23.13 16.74
C ARG A 284 -0.27 -22.28 16.64
N ARG A 285 -1.08 -22.34 17.71
CA ARG A 285 -2.34 -21.59 17.85
C ARG A 285 -2.22 -20.35 18.75
N ASP A 286 -0.99 -19.91 19.00
CA ASP A 286 -0.74 -18.68 19.76
C ASP A 286 -1.30 -17.48 18.98
N ASN A 287 -2.00 -16.58 19.68
CA ASN A 287 -2.70 -15.43 19.08
C ASN A 287 -3.74 -15.79 18.00
N ARG A 288 -4.28 -17.03 17.99
CA ARG A 288 -5.27 -17.49 17.00
C ARG A 288 -6.45 -16.54 16.79
N ALA A 289 -6.95 -15.92 17.86
CA ALA A 289 -8.10 -15.00 17.77
C ALA A 289 -7.73 -13.72 17.01
N SER A 290 -6.51 -13.20 17.24
CA SER A 290 -5.99 -12.05 16.51
C SER A 290 -5.63 -12.43 15.07
N ALA A 291 -5.04 -13.61 14.84
CA ALA A 291 -4.78 -14.11 13.50
C ALA A 291 -6.08 -14.27 12.70
N PHE A 292 -7.12 -14.87 13.29
CA PHE A 292 -8.44 -14.98 12.67
C PHE A 292 -9.02 -13.61 12.31
N ALA A 293 -8.99 -12.66 13.25
CA ALA A 293 -9.50 -11.31 13.02
C ALA A 293 -8.78 -10.60 11.85
N LEU A 294 -7.45 -10.72 11.77
CA LEU A 294 -6.63 -10.11 10.72
C LEU A 294 -6.73 -10.85 9.38
N LEU A 295 -6.97 -12.17 9.41
CA LEU A 295 -7.17 -12.98 8.20
C LEU A 295 -8.52 -12.70 7.56
N LEU A 296 -9.56 -12.40 8.34
CA LEU A 296 -10.91 -12.15 7.84
C LEU A 296 -10.98 -11.08 6.72
N PRO A 297 -10.44 -9.85 6.89
CA PRO A 297 -10.44 -8.86 5.82
C PRO A 297 -9.53 -9.25 4.64
N VAL A 298 -8.44 -9.99 4.88
CA VAL A 298 -7.54 -10.47 3.82
C VAL A 298 -8.25 -11.51 2.94
N ALA A 299 -8.85 -12.52 3.56
CA ALA A 299 -9.61 -13.55 2.86
C ALA A 299 -10.83 -12.95 2.14
N GLY A 300 -11.59 -12.07 2.82
CA GLY A 300 -12.71 -11.36 2.20
C GLY A 300 -12.27 -10.49 1.01
N GLY A 301 -11.13 -9.80 1.14
CA GLY A 301 -10.52 -9.03 0.06
C GLY A 301 -10.13 -9.91 -1.14
N VAL A 302 -9.50 -11.07 -0.91
CA VAL A 302 -9.16 -12.04 -1.96
C VAL A 302 -10.41 -12.58 -2.65
N VAL A 303 -11.44 -12.96 -1.90
CA VAL A 303 -12.70 -13.48 -2.46
C VAL A 303 -13.38 -12.43 -3.32
N LEU A 304 -13.49 -11.18 -2.85
CA LEU A 304 -14.07 -10.09 -3.63
C LEU A 304 -13.22 -9.78 -4.88
N PHE A 305 -11.90 -9.75 -4.73
CA PHE A 305 -10.96 -9.50 -5.82
C PHE A 305 -11.08 -10.55 -6.93
N ILE A 306 -11.05 -11.84 -6.58
CA ILE A 306 -11.19 -12.94 -7.54
C ILE A 306 -12.61 -12.97 -8.11
N GLY A 307 -13.65 -12.80 -7.27
CA GLY A 307 -15.03 -12.86 -7.73
C GLY A 307 -15.39 -11.74 -8.71
N THR A 308 -14.93 -10.51 -8.45
CA THR A 308 -15.15 -9.37 -9.36
C THR A 308 -14.35 -9.50 -10.66
N SER A 309 -13.10 -9.94 -10.59
CA SER A 309 -12.26 -10.16 -11.78
C SER A 309 -12.78 -11.32 -12.63
N TRP A 310 -13.20 -12.43 -12.02
CA TRP A 310 -13.81 -13.56 -12.73
C TRP A 310 -15.11 -13.16 -13.41
N ALA A 311 -16.00 -12.44 -12.73
CA ALA A 311 -17.24 -11.96 -13.34
C ALA A 311 -16.99 -11.05 -14.55
N ALA A 312 -15.93 -10.22 -14.49
CA ALA A 312 -15.51 -9.41 -15.64
C ALA A 312 -14.95 -10.27 -16.78
N TYR A 313 -14.15 -11.29 -16.46
CA TYR A 313 -13.58 -12.22 -17.44
C TYR A 313 -14.65 -13.08 -18.11
N ASP A 314 -15.62 -13.60 -17.36
CA ASP A 314 -16.73 -14.40 -17.86
C ASP A 314 -17.64 -13.62 -18.82
N THR A 315 -17.80 -12.31 -18.57
CA THR A 315 -18.68 -11.45 -19.37
C THR A 315 -17.98 -10.78 -20.56
N THR A 316 -16.70 -10.46 -20.44
CA THR A 316 -15.96 -9.68 -21.46
C THR A 316 -14.84 -10.44 -22.13
N GLY A 317 -14.43 -11.60 -21.60
CA GLY A 317 -13.25 -12.33 -22.04
C GLY A 317 -11.91 -11.69 -21.65
N ASP A 318 -11.93 -10.49 -21.07
CA ASP A 318 -10.75 -9.81 -20.56
C ASP A 318 -10.58 -10.00 -19.07
N VAL A 319 -9.38 -10.37 -18.65
CA VAL A 319 -9.05 -10.43 -17.23
C VAL A 319 -8.77 -9.02 -16.71
N ARG A 320 -9.68 -8.46 -15.91
CA ARG A 320 -9.63 -7.07 -15.45
C ARG A 320 -9.53 -6.97 -13.94
N GLY A 321 -8.83 -5.94 -13.47
CA GLY A 321 -8.79 -5.60 -12.04
C GLY A 321 -7.77 -6.39 -11.21
N LEU A 322 -6.86 -7.15 -11.81
CA LEU A 322 -5.90 -8.01 -11.10
C LEU A 322 -4.66 -7.31 -10.50
N HIS A 323 -4.81 -6.11 -9.95
CA HIS A 323 -3.65 -5.40 -9.41
C HIS A 323 -3.42 -5.71 -7.92
N GLY A 324 -2.28 -6.31 -7.61
CA GLY A 324 -1.81 -6.61 -6.26
C GLY A 324 -1.73 -5.39 -5.33
N ARG A 325 -1.49 -4.20 -5.87
CA ARG A 325 -1.53 -2.93 -5.10
C ARG A 325 -2.85 -2.72 -4.33
N TYR A 326 -3.96 -3.34 -4.73
CA TYR A 326 -5.23 -3.26 -4.00
C TYR A 326 -5.14 -3.88 -2.60
N PHE A 327 -4.19 -4.79 -2.36
CA PHE A 327 -3.92 -5.36 -1.05
C PHE A 327 -3.06 -4.46 -0.15
N PHE A 328 -2.58 -3.30 -0.62
CA PHE A 328 -1.82 -2.38 0.25
C PHE A 328 -2.67 -1.79 1.37
N THR A 329 -3.99 -1.67 1.19
CA THR A 329 -4.91 -1.31 2.29
C THR A 329 -4.94 -2.39 3.38
N LEU A 330 -4.68 -3.65 3.02
CA LEU A 330 -4.67 -4.81 3.92
C LEU A 330 -3.25 -5.19 4.37
N MET A 331 -2.22 -4.51 3.87
CA MET A 331 -0.83 -4.87 4.12
C MET A 331 -0.45 -4.81 5.59
N LEU A 332 -1.01 -3.90 6.39
CA LEU A 332 -0.75 -3.91 7.84
C LEU A 332 -1.30 -5.17 8.53
N ALA A 333 -2.44 -5.71 8.06
CA ALA A 333 -2.96 -6.98 8.54
C ALA A 333 -2.04 -8.14 8.10
N LEU A 334 -1.55 -8.13 6.86
CA LEU A 334 -0.55 -9.09 6.37
C LEU A 334 0.75 -9.05 7.17
N LEU A 335 1.27 -7.86 7.51
CA LEU A 335 2.43 -7.70 8.38
C LEU A 335 2.18 -8.28 9.78
N GLY A 336 0.98 -8.04 10.35
CA GLY A 336 0.56 -8.63 11.62
C GLY A 336 0.50 -10.16 11.57
N LEU A 337 -0.09 -10.73 10.52
CA LEU A 337 -0.15 -12.18 10.28
C LEU A 337 1.25 -12.77 10.10
N GLY A 338 2.10 -12.15 9.30
CA GLY A 338 3.49 -12.54 9.09
C GLY A 338 4.30 -12.52 10.38
N ALA A 339 4.08 -11.52 11.24
CA ALA A 339 4.74 -11.42 12.54
C ALA A 339 4.28 -12.53 13.51
N ILE A 340 2.98 -12.86 13.54
CA ILE A 340 2.46 -14.02 14.29
C ILE A 340 3.10 -15.31 13.75
N ALA A 341 3.06 -15.52 12.43
CA ALA A 341 3.59 -16.72 11.78
C ALA A 341 5.10 -16.91 12.05
N THR A 342 5.89 -15.85 11.90
CA THR A 342 7.33 -15.85 12.20
C THR A 342 7.60 -16.24 13.66
N THR A 343 6.81 -15.70 14.60
CA THR A 343 6.95 -16.02 16.03
C THR A 343 6.60 -17.47 16.34
N ASN A 344 5.63 -18.03 15.61
CA ASN A 344 5.18 -19.41 15.77
C ASN A 344 6.17 -20.43 15.18
N VAL A 345 6.84 -20.08 14.06
CA VAL A 345 7.86 -20.92 13.42
C VAL A 345 9.20 -20.85 14.16
N ALA A 346 9.66 -19.65 14.53
CA ALA A 346 10.97 -19.45 15.13
C ALA A 346 10.97 -19.68 16.65
N ARG A 347 11.37 -20.89 17.05
CA ARG A 347 11.29 -21.36 18.44
C ARG A 347 12.39 -20.80 19.33
N ASP A 348 13.63 -20.91 18.89
CA ASP A 348 14.79 -20.49 19.68
C ASP A 348 15.24 -19.05 19.34
N LEU A 349 16.12 -18.52 20.17
CA LEU A 349 16.65 -17.18 20.01
C LEU A 349 17.52 -17.04 18.75
N VAL A 350 18.14 -18.12 18.29
CA VAL A 350 19.03 -18.13 17.12
C VAL A 350 18.20 -17.99 15.84
N ALA A 351 17.19 -18.83 15.66
CA ALA A 351 16.22 -18.79 14.57
C ALA A 351 15.50 -17.43 14.51
N ARG A 352 15.07 -16.90 15.66
CA ARG A 352 14.45 -15.55 15.72
C ARG A 352 15.42 -14.45 15.27
N ARG A 353 16.69 -14.54 15.67
CA ARG A 353 17.72 -13.57 15.25
C ARG A 353 18.07 -13.73 13.77
N ALA A 354 18.11 -14.95 13.25
CA ALA A 354 18.38 -15.25 11.85
C ALA A 354 17.25 -14.71 10.97
N LEU A 355 15.99 -15.04 11.26
CA LEU A 355 14.85 -14.52 10.51
C LEU A 355 14.75 -13.00 10.57
N ALA A 356 14.95 -12.40 11.75
CA ALA A 356 14.99 -10.95 11.87
C ALA A 356 16.08 -10.32 10.99
N ALA A 357 17.27 -10.93 10.92
CA ALA A 357 18.35 -10.48 10.05
C ALA A 357 18.02 -10.68 8.57
N CYS A 358 17.43 -11.82 8.19
CA CYS A 358 17.01 -12.09 6.82
C CYS A 358 15.94 -11.10 6.35
N ILE A 359 14.89 -10.86 7.16
CA ILE A 359 13.83 -9.88 6.84
C ILE A 359 14.43 -8.49 6.70
N THR A 360 15.30 -8.07 7.63
CA THR A 360 15.95 -6.75 7.59
C THR A 360 16.83 -6.60 6.35
N GLY A 361 17.65 -7.61 6.04
CA GLY A 361 18.55 -7.60 4.89
C GLY A 361 17.78 -7.61 3.57
N LEU A 362 16.77 -8.47 3.45
CA LEU A 362 15.92 -8.56 2.27
C LEU A 362 15.12 -7.28 2.03
N ALA A 363 14.51 -6.71 3.08
CA ALA A 363 13.82 -5.43 2.98
C ALA A 363 14.76 -4.31 2.53
N SER A 364 16.01 -4.30 3.04
CA SER A 364 17.02 -3.32 2.63
C SER A 364 17.44 -3.48 1.17
N LEU A 365 17.65 -4.73 0.74
CA LEU A 365 17.99 -5.05 -0.65
C LEU A 365 16.87 -4.67 -1.60
N LEU A 366 15.61 -4.97 -1.26
CA LEU A 366 14.46 -4.62 -2.08
C LEU A 366 14.22 -3.11 -2.13
N ALA A 367 14.40 -2.40 -1.02
CA ALA A 367 14.25 -0.94 -0.99
C ALA A 367 15.21 -0.25 -1.97
N ILE A 368 16.50 -0.60 -1.91
CA ILE A 368 17.53 0.00 -2.77
C ILE A 368 17.42 -0.56 -4.19
N GLY A 369 17.30 -1.88 -4.32
CA GLY A 369 17.21 -2.57 -5.61
C GLY A 369 15.98 -2.14 -6.41
N GLY A 370 14.84 -1.95 -5.76
CA GLY A 370 13.62 -1.44 -6.39
C GLY A 370 13.78 -0.02 -6.94
N LEU A 371 14.45 0.87 -6.22
CA LEU A 371 14.77 2.22 -6.71
C LEU A 371 15.71 2.18 -7.92
N VAL A 372 16.74 1.33 -7.86
CA VAL A 372 17.69 1.14 -8.97
C VAL A 372 16.98 0.57 -10.20
N MET A 373 16.16 -0.46 -10.02
CA MET A 373 15.38 -1.07 -11.11
C MET A 373 14.41 -0.07 -11.74
N ALA A 374 13.70 0.71 -10.92
CA ALA A 374 12.80 1.75 -11.42
C ALA A 374 13.59 2.82 -12.21
N PHE A 375 14.72 3.29 -11.70
CA PHE A 375 15.57 4.26 -12.40
C PHE A 375 16.07 3.72 -13.75
N ILE A 376 16.61 2.50 -13.76
CA ILE A 376 17.16 1.88 -14.96
C ILE A 376 16.06 1.62 -15.99
N GLY A 377 14.91 1.11 -15.55
CA GLY A 377 13.79 0.83 -16.44
C GLY A 377 13.14 2.10 -17.01
N PHE A 378 13.08 3.20 -16.26
CA PHE A 378 12.46 4.44 -16.75
C PHE A 378 13.38 5.30 -17.60
N TYR A 379 14.68 5.32 -17.30
CA TYR A 379 15.57 6.32 -17.86
C TYR A 379 16.75 5.74 -18.62
N ALA A 380 17.13 4.47 -18.40
CA ALA A 380 18.32 3.88 -18.99
C ALA A 380 18.01 2.72 -19.95
N ASP A 381 16.85 2.74 -20.61
CA ASP A 381 16.40 1.71 -21.56
C ASP A 381 16.57 0.28 -21.04
N ASN A 382 16.27 0.09 -19.75
CA ASN A 382 16.44 -1.17 -19.03
C ASN A 382 17.87 -1.76 -19.10
N THR A 383 18.88 -0.96 -19.43
CA THR A 383 20.26 -1.37 -19.69
C THR A 383 21.21 -0.73 -18.67
N TYR A 384 21.79 -1.54 -17.79
CA TYR A 384 22.72 -1.07 -16.74
C TYR A 384 23.88 -0.23 -17.30
N GLY A 385 24.42 -0.57 -18.48
CA GLY A 385 25.52 0.16 -19.10
C GLY A 385 25.17 1.60 -19.51
N GLN A 386 23.88 1.94 -19.62
CA GLN A 386 23.41 3.25 -20.07
C GLN A 386 23.05 4.20 -18.93
N TRP A 387 23.36 3.86 -17.67
CA TRP A 387 22.98 4.66 -16.49
C TRP A 387 23.38 6.13 -16.57
N ARG A 388 24.52 6.47 -17.21
CA ARG A 388 24.96 7.87 -17.39
C ARG A 388 24.05 8.64 -18.33
N SER A 389 23.61 8.02 -19.41
CA SER A 389 22.63 8.61 -20.34
C SER A 389 21.28 8.77 -19.66
N GLY A 390 20.84 7.75 -18.91
CA GLY A 390 19.60 7.85 -18.14
C GLY A 390 19.64 8.90 -17.06
N LEU A 391 20.78 9.10 -16.39
CA LEU A 391 20.95 10.17 -15.42
C LEU A 391 20.82 11.55 -16.09
N ARG A 392 21.43 11.75 -17.26
CA ARG A 392 21.27 13.00 -18.02
C ARG A 392 19.83 13.24 -18.44
N LEU A 393 19.15 12.19 -18.94
CA LEU A 393 17.75 12.26 -19.35
C LEU A 393 16.84 12.61 -18.15
N TRP A 394 17.07 11.95 -17.01
CA TRP A 394 16.30 12.21 -15.80
C TRP A 394 16.49 13.64 -15.30
N LEU A 395 17.74 14.10 -15.18
CA LEU A 395 18.06 15.43 -14.66
C LEU A 395 17.68 16.56 -15.62
N GLY A 396 17.78 16.36 -16.92
CA GLY A 396 17.52 17.39 -17.93
C GLY A 396 16.08 17.47 -18.39
N SER A 397 15.34 16.34 -18.38
CA SER A 397 14.04 16.24 -19.05
C SER A 397 12.91 15.69 -18.19
N PHE A 398 13.15 14.95 -17.11
CA PHE A 398 12.04 14.34 -16.35
C PHE A 398 11.90 14.84 -14.91
N SER A 399 12.98 15.31 -14.29
CA SER A 399 12.89 15.86 -12.95
C SER A 399 12.14 17.20 -12.98
N PRO A 400 11.15 17.39 -12.09
CA PRO A 400 10.52 18.69 -11.86
C PRO A 400 11.38 19.61 -10.98
N MET A 401 12.54 19.13 -10.52
CA MET A 401 13.40 19.84 -9.57
C MET A 401 14.79 20.07 -10.15
N PRO A 402 15.52 21.11 -9.68
CA PRO A 402 16.91 21.33 -10.06
C PRO A 402 17.77 20.07 -9.85
N SER A 403 18.82 19.92 -10.66
CA SER A 403 19.63 18.70 -10.67
C SER A 403 20.25 18.39 -9.31
N TRP A 404 20.68 19.40 -8.56
CA TRP A 404 21.25 19.21 -7.23
C TRP A 404 20.24 18.57 -6.26
N PHE A 405 18.98 19.02 -6.27
CA PHE A 405 17.94 18.52 -5.37
C PHE A 405 17.58 17.07 -5.73
N THR A 406 17.46 16.82 -7.03
CA THR A 406 17.16 15.51 -7.60
C THR A 406 18.19 14.44 -7.22
N ILE A 407 19.46 14.83 -7.08
CA ILE A 407 20.54 13.94 -6.67
C ILE A 407 20.63 13.80 -5.15
N VAL A 408 20.58 14.92 -4.43
CA VAL A 408 20.84 14.95 -2.98
C VAL A 408 19.79 14.17 -2.21
N VAL A 409 18.50 14.30 -2.55
CA VAL A 409 17.43 13.65 -1.77
C VAL A 409 17.52 12.11 -1.80
N PRO A 410 17.62 11.44 -2.97
CA PRO A 410 17.81 9.99 -3.02
C PRO A 410 19.12 9.53 -2.37
N VAL A 411 20.22 10.26 -2.58
CA VAL A 411 21.53 9.91 -2.00
C VAL A 411 21.50 10.02 -0.48
N ALA A 412 20.91 11.10 0.06
CA ALA A 412 20.73 11.28 1.49
C ALA A 412 19.84 10.17 2.08
N PHE A 413 18.76 9.80 1.39
CA PHE A 413 17.92 8.67 1.79
C PHE A 413 18.74 7.38 1.88
N VAL A 414 19.48 7.01 0.83
CA VAL A 414 20.31 5.80 0.82
C VAL A 414 21.37 5.86 1.92
N ALA A 415 22.04 7.00 2.11
CA ALA A 415 23.05 7.18 3.14
C ALA A 415 22.49 7.03 4.55
N VAL A 416 21.37 7.68 4.87
CA VAL A 416 20.69 7.58 6.17
C VAL A 416 20.19 6.16 6.41
N PHE A 417 19.59 5.54 5.39
CA PHE A 417 19.09 4.17 5.47
C PHE A 417 20.22 3.17 5.75
N LEU A 418 21.29 3.21 4.95
CA LEU A 418 22.47 2.34 5.15
C LEU A 418 23.15 2.59 6.50
N THR A 419 23.27 3.84 6.93
CA THR A 419 23.82 4.19 8.25
C THR A 419 22.97 3.59 9.36
N GLY A 420 21.64 3.66 9.26
CA GLY A 420 20.73 3.02 10.21
C GLY A 420 20.91 1.50 10.28
N VAL A 421 21.03 0.83 9.12
CA VAL A 421 21.29 -0.61 9.03
C VAL A 421 22.64 -0.98 9.66
N ILE A 422 23.70 -0.26 9.30
CA ILE A 422 25.07 -0.50 9.80
C ILE A 422 25.15 -0.24 11.30
N ALA A 423 24.60 0.88 11.79
CA ALA A 423 24.60 1.21 13.22
C ALA A 423 23.90 0.12 14.05
N THR A 424 22.77 -0.40 13.55
CA THR A 424 22.04 -1.50 14.19
C THR A 424 22.88 -2.77 14.23
N TRP A 425 23.61 -3.07 13.17
CA TRP A 425 24.48 -4.24 13.08
C TRP A 425 25.72 -4.15 13.97
N VAL A 426 26.40 -2.99 13.99
CA VAL A 426 27.57 -2.72 14.83
C VAL A 426 27.20 -2.76 16.31
N HIS A 427 26.10 -2.12 16.70
CA HIS A 427 25.60 -2.16 18.07
C HIS A 427 25.36 -3.60 18.53
N LYS A 428 24.76 -4.44 17.67
CA LYS A 428 24.53 -5.86 17.95
C LYS A 428 25.83 -6.65 18.16
N ARG A 429 26.88 -6.39 17.36
CA ARG A 429 28.20 -7.02 17.52
C ARG A 429 28.88 -6.60 18.83
N ARG A 430 28.85 -5.32 19.18
CA ARG A 430 29.44 -4.81 20.43
C ARG A 430 28.77 -5.41 21.66
N SER A 431 27.44 -5.47 21.68
CA SER A 431 26.69 -6.08 22.79
C SER A 431 26.91 -7.60 22.92
N ALA A 432 27.24 -8.28 21.82
CA ALA A 432 27.61 -9.70 21.85
C ALA A 432 29.03 -9.92 22.41
N GLY A 433 29.98 -9.05 22.03
CA GLY A 433 31.36 -9.09 22.55
C GLY A 433 31.46 -8.73 24.03
N SER A 434 30.67 -7.76 24.51
CA SER A 434 30.64 -7.40 25.94
C SER A 434 30.07 -8.51 26.83
N LEU A 435 29.11 -9.30 26.31
CA LEU A 435 28.56 -10.46 27.02
C LEU A 435 29.58 -11.61 27.11
N GLN A 436 30.42 -11.83 26.08
CA GLN A 436 31.49 -12.82 26.11
C GLN A 436 32.66 -12.42 27.03
N ALA A 437 32.96 -11.12 27.12
CA ALA A 437 33.99 -10.60 28.02
C ALA A 437 33.60 -10.69 29.52
N GLN A 438 32.31 -10.66 29.85
CA GLN A 438 31.81 -10.83 31.22
C GLN A 438 31.68 -12.31 31.64
N THR A 439 31.76 -13.26 30.70
CA THR A 439 31.68 -14.71 30.97
C THR A 439 33.02 -15.42 30.82
N SER A 440 34.11 -14.68 30.65
CA SER A 440 35.47 -15.22 30.66
C SER A 440 36.03 -15.06 32.09
N PRO A 441 36.53 -16.13 32.73
CA PRO A 441 36.97 -16.12 34.13
C PRO A 441 38.18 -15.21 34.40
#